data_AF-A0A179I807-F1
#
_entry.id   AF-A0A179I807-F1
#
_cell.length_a   1.000
_cell.length_b   1.000
_cell.length_c   1.000
_cell.angle_alpha   90.00
_cell.angle_beta   90.00
_cell.angle_gamma   90.00
#
_symmetry.space_group_name_H-M   'P 1'
#
loop_
_entity.id
_entity.type
_entity.pdbx_description
1 polymer ?
#
loop_
_entity_poly.entity_id
_entity_poly.type
_entity_poly.pdbx_seq_one_letter_code
_entity_poly.pdbx_strand_id
1 'polypeptide(L)' 'MTTGALSLEGLHRVVVDASHIDQKKRGIMDMKDTMMPLAGFICRKEFQNRYTDEDRPLSLLFF' A
#
# COMPACT_ATOMS: atom_id res chain seq x y z
N MET A 1 -19.84 -9.45 -7.15
CA MET A 1 -18.93 -10.47 -6.61
C MET A 1 -18.09 -9.79 -5.54
N THR A 2 -18.50 -9.89 -4.28
CA THR A 2 -17.69 -9.40 -3.14
C THR A 2 -16.88 -10.59 -2.64
N THR A 3 -15.67 -10.74 -3.16
CA THR A 3 -14.63 -11.55 -2.51
C THR A 3 -14.54 -11.11 -1.06
N GLY A 4 -14.46 -12.06 -0.11
CA GLY A 4 -14.38 -11.80 1.33
C GLY A 4 -13.17 -10.94 1.70
N ALA A 5 -13.30 -9.63 1.49
CA ALA A 5 -12.27 -8.66 1.75
C ALA A 5 -12.15 -8.47 3.26
N LEU A 6 -10.91 -8.46 3.76
CA LEU A 6 -10.63 -8.02 5.12
C LEU A 6 -11.37 -6.70 5.39
N SER A 7 -12.06 -6.64 6.53
CA SER A 7 -12.67 -5.40 6.99
C SER A 7 -11.60 -4.31 7.11
N LEU A 8 -11.86 -3.15 6.52
CA LEU A 8 -11.00 -1.98 6.65
C LEU A 8 -11.29 -1.20 7.93
N GLU A 9 -12.26 -1.63 8.73
CA GLU A 9 -12.72 -0.94 9.94
C GLU A 9 -11.55 -0.60 10.88
N GLY A 10 -10.77 -1.62 11.24
CA GLY A 10 -9.59 -1.50 12.10
C GLY A 10 -8.26 -1.28 11.34
N LEU A 11 -8.27 -0.95 10.05
CA LEU A 11 -7.02 -0.70 9.33
C LEU A 11 -6.48 0.69 9.69
N HIS A 12 -5.35 0.78 10.39
CA HIS A 12 -4.75 2.07 10.78
C HIS A 12 -3.50 2.43 9.99
N ARG A 13 -2.82 1.43 9.40
CA ARG A 13 -1.54 1.64 8.72
C ARG A 13 -1.33 0.63 7.60
N VAL A 14 -0.77 1.10 6.49
CA VAL A 14 -0.11 0.31 5.47
C VAL A 14 1.39 0.54 5.59
N VAL A 15 2.15 -0.54 5.76
CA VAL A 15 3.61 -0.50 5.81
C VAL A 15 4.14 -1.17 4.56
N VAL A 16 4.93 -0.43 3.78
CA VAL A 16 5.67 -0.95 2.65
C VAL A 16 7.12 -1.09 3.08
N ASP A 17 7.58 -2.33 3.19
CA ASP A 17 9.02 -2.61 3.32
C ASP A 17 9.65 -2.48 1.93
N ALA A 18 10.30 -1.34 1.69
CA ALA A 18 11.00 -1.02 0.46
C ALA A 18 12.50 -1.36 0.53
N SER A 19 12.97 -1.96 1.63
CA SER A 19 14.38 -2.35 1.83
C SER A 19 14.78 -3.57 1.00
N HIS A 20 13.83 -4.28 0.39
CA HIS A 20 14.10 -5.46 -0.43
C HIS A 20 14.88 -5.09 -1.70
N ILE A 21 15.98 -5.82 -1.90
CA ILE A 21 16.80 -5.78 -3.11
C ILE A 21 16.75 -7.15 -3.78
N ASP A 22 16.39 -7.18 -5.06
CA ASP A 22 16.34 -8.43 -5.82
C ASP A 22 17.74 -8.91 -6.26
N GLN A 23 17.80 -10.08 -6.90
CA GLN A 23 19.04 -10.66 -7.40
C GLN A 23 19.74 -9.80 -8.48
N LYS A 24 19.00 -8.90 -9.14
CA LYS A 24 19.53 -7.95 -10.14
C LYS A 24 19.95 -6.63 -9.51
N LYS A 25 20.01 -6.54 -8.17
CA LYS A 25 20.33 -5.34 -7.39
C LYS A 25 19.35 -4.18 -7.61
N ARG A 26 18.08 -4.50 -7.88
CA ARG A 26 17.01 -3.52 -8.05
C ARG A 26 16.23 -3.38 -6.74
N GLY A 27 15.88 -2.15 -6.38
CA GLY A 27 14.89 -1.91 -5.33
C GLY A 27 13.48 -2.13 -5.85
N ILE A 28 12.51 -2.20 -4.93
CA ILE A 28 11.09 -2.38 -5.29
C ILE A 28 10.59 -1.32 -6.27
N MET A 29 11.08 -0.08 -6.17
CA MET A 29 10.71 1.02 -7.08
C MET A 29 11.14 0.76 -8.54
N ASP A 30 12.22 0.00 -8.76
CA ASP A 30 12.74 -0.35 -10.09
C ASP A 30 12.12 -1.66 -10.64
N MET A 31 11.40 -2.40 -9.80
CA MET A 31 10.75 -3.65 -10.16
C MET A 31 9.34 -3.35 -10.69
N LYS A 32 9.20 -3.00 -11.97
CA LYS A 32 7.90 -2.62 -12.58
C LYS A 32 6.73 -3.55 -12.25
N ASP A 33 6.96 -4.87 -12.33
CA ASP A 33 5.93 -5.89 -12.07
C ASP A 33 5.48 -5.92 -10.59
N THR A 34 6.28 -5.35 -9.68
CA THR A 34 5.96 -5.19 -8.25
C THR A 34 5.46 -3.78 -7.94
N MET A 35 6.10 -2.76 -8.49
CA MET A 35 5.76 -1.35 -8.26
C MET A 35 4.37 -1.01 -8.78
N MET A 36 4.02 -1.44 -10.00
CA MET A 36 2.72 -1.13 -10.60
C MET A 36 1.53 -1.66 -9.78
N PRO A 37 1.48 -2.94 -9.36
CA PRO A 37 0.39 -3.42 -8.52
C PRO A 37 0.42 -2.81 -7.11
N LEU A 38 1.59 -2.51 -6.55
CA LEU A 38 1.69 -1.79 -5.27
C LEU A 38 1.07 -0.39 -5.36
N ALA A 39 1.44 0.37 -6.40
CA ALA A 39 0.87 1.70 -6.67
C ALA A 39 -0.66 1.62 -6.84
N GLY A 40 -1.16 0.64 -7.59
CA GLY A 40 -2.59 0.39 -7.74
C GLY A 40 -3.27 0.08 -6.40
N PHE A 41 -2.64 -0.74 -5.55
CA PHE A 41 -3.16 -1.09 -4.24
C PHE A 41 -3.23 0.11 -3.29
N ILE A 42 -2.16 0.88 -3.15
CA ILE A 42 -2.15 2.06 -2.25
C ILE A 42 -3.01 3.22 -2.80
N CYS A 43 -3.31 3.24 -4.10
CA CYS A 43 -4.20 4.22 -4.72
C CYS A 43 -5.68 3.78 -4.73
N ARG A 44 -6.07 2.70 -4.07
CA ARG A 44 -7.50 2.35 -3.94
C ARG A 44 -8.25 3.48 -3.23
N LYS A 45 -9.43 3.84 -3.75
CA LYS A 45 -10.24 4.98 -3.25
C LYS A 45 -10.51 4.89 -1.74
N GLU A 46 -10.75 3.69 -1.24
CA GLU A 46 -10.95 3.39 0.17
C GLU A 46 -9.75 3.75 1.08
N PHE A 47 -8.53 3.78 0.53
CA PHE A 47 -7.33 4.24 1.23
C PHE A 47 -7.07 5.72 0.98
N GLN A 48 -7.20 6.17 -0.28
CA GLN A 48 -6.98 7.58 -0.64
C GLN A 48 -7.83 8.54 0.18
N ASN A 49 -9.11 8.23 0.38
CA ASN A 49 -10.01 9.04 1.19
C ASN A 49 -9.54 9.16 2.64
N ARG A 50 -8.77 8.19 3.14
CA ARG A 50 -8.31 8.12 4.53
C ARG A 50 -6.92 8.68 4.76
N TYR A 51 -6.15 8.96 3.71
CA TYR A 51 -4.81 9.55 3.86
C TYR A 51 -4.86 10.99 4.37
N THR A 52 -5.96 11.69 4.12
CA THR A 52 -6.19 13.07 4.54
C THR A 52 -7.41 13.20 5.47
N ASP A 53 -7.93 12.08 5.98
CA ASP A 53 -9.06 12.06 6.91
C ASP A 53 -8.55 12.37 8.33
N GLU A 54 -9.08 13.42 8.95
CA GLU A 54 -8.67 13.87 10.28
C GLU A 54 -9.21 12.96 11.40
N ASP A 55 -10.41 12.40 11.22
CA ASP A 55 -11.09 11.58 12.22
C ASP A 55 -10.62 10.11 12.17
N ARG A 56 -10.31 9.62 10.97
CA ARG A 56 -9.94 8.23 10.73
C ARG A 56 -8.78 8.07 9.75
N PRO A 57 -7.60 8.63 10.09
CA PRO A 57 -6.44 8.60 9.22
C PRO A 57 -5.98 7.17 8.94
N LEU A 58 -5.42 6.96 7.75
CA LEU A 58 -4.65 5.78 7.37
C LEU A 58 -3.20 6.20 7.12
N SER A 59 -2.27 5.72 7.93
CA SER A 59 -0.85 6.00 7.69
C SER A 59 -0.31 5.14 6.55
N LEU A 60 0.41 5.73 5.60
CA LEU A 60 1.21 5.03 4.61
C LEU A 60 2.70 5.26 4.93
N LEU A 61 3.40 4.20 5.32
CA LEU A 61 4.82 4.25 5.69
C LEU A 61 5.67 3.42 4.72
N PHE A 62 6.87 3.91 4.44
CA PHE A 62 7.90 3.21 3.68
C PHE A 62 9.13 3.02 4.57
N PHE A 63 9.67 1.81 4.65
CA PHE A 63 10.91 1.46 5.36
C PHE A 63 11.99 0.99 4.40
#